data_AF-A0A947FKV1-F1
#
_entry.id   AF-A0A947FKV1-F1
#
_cell.length_a   1.000
_cell.length_b   1.000
_cell.length_c   1.000
_cell.angle_alpha   90.00
_cell.angle_beta   90.00
_cell.angle_gamma   90.00
#
_symmetry.space_group_name_H-M   'P 1'
#
loop_
_entity.id
_entity.type
_entity.pdbx_description
1 polymer ?
#
loop_
_entity_poly.entity_id
_entity_poly.type
_entity_poly.pdbx_seq_one_letter_code
_entity_poly.pdbx_strand_id
1 'polypeptide(L)'
;GATVGVIGIIIGVLTYSGLILTFADIVIELADGKLYLTILFIALASLILGMGVPVTAAYLITAVVAVPALTHLGVNLVAAHMIVYWLSQDSNITPPVCIAAFAGATIAKANMWATAWVAFKMAKFLYLAPFLFGYVPGFSLDGSAMDIVITFTLVFFGTWAYSWLLSGIWLDWFKKKSTAESQN
;
A
#
# COMPACT_ATOMS: atom_id res chain seq x y z
N GLY A 1 17.84 -1.79 16.00
CA GLY A 1 18.41 -2.53 17.14
C GLY A 1 17.34 -2.88 18.15
N ALA A 2 16.90 -1.93 18.98
CA ALA A 2 15.96 -2.17 20.08
C ALA A 2 14.59 -2.75 19.63
N THR A 3 14.03 -2.28 18.51
CA THR A 3 12.75 -2.78 17.98
C THR A 3 12.80 -4.26 17.61
N VAL A 4 13.89 -4.71 16.98
CA VAL A 4 14.07 -6.11 16.56
C VAL A 4 14.15 -7.05 17.77
N GLY A 5 14.78 -6.61 18.87
CA GLY A 5 14.83 -7.39 20.11
C GLY A 5 13.46 -7.56 20.76
N VAL A 6 12.69 -6.47 20.90
CA VAL A 6 11.32 -6.52 21.46
C VAL A 6 10.40 -7.38 20.59
N ILE A 7 10.49 -7.22 19.27
CA ILE A 7 9.68 -7.99 18.32
C ILE A 7 10.06 -9.47 18.34
N GLY A 8 11.36 -9.80 18.44
CA GLY A 8 11.80 -11.19 18.57
C GLY A 8 11.19 -11.90 19.78
N ILE A 9 11.04 -11.20 20.91
CA ILE A 9 10.34 -11.73 22.09
C ILE A 9 8.85 -11.94 21.79
N ILE A 10 8.18 -10.98 21.16
CA ILE A 10 6.77 -11.10 20.77
C ILE A 10 6.56 -12.31 19.85
N ILE A 11 7.38 -12.44 18.79
CA ILE A 11 7.32 -13.56 17.85
C ILE A 11 7.59 -14.88 18.59
N GLY A 12 8.57 -14.93 19.49
CA GLY A 12 8.89 -16.12 20.28
C GLY A 12 7.70 -16.57 21.13
N VAL A 13 7.04 -15.65 21.84
CA VAL A 13 5.86 -15.95 22.66
C VAL A 13 4.68 -16.39 21.80
N LEU A 14 4.41 -15.70 20.69
CA LEU A 14 3.31 -16.04 19.79
C LEU A 14 3.53 -17.40 19.09
N THR A 15 4.77 -17.71 18.73
CA THR A 15 5.14 -19.01 18.14
C THR A 15 4.98 -20.13 19.16
N TYR A 16 5.49 -19.94 20.39
CA TYR A 16 5.39 -20.94 21.45
C TYR A 16 3.95 -21.21 21.88
N SER A 17 3.11 -20.18 21.90
CA SER A 17 1.68 -20.31 22.23
C SER A 17 0.81 -20.82 21.07
N GLY A 18 1.35 -20.91 19.85
CA GLY A 18 0.60 -21.30 18.64
C GLY A 18 -0.38 -20.23 18.12
N LEU A 19 -0.45 -19.08 18.78
CA LEU A 19 -1.43 -18.03 18.48
C LEU A 19 -1.23 -17.39 17.09
N ILE A 20 -0.03 -17.47 16.51
CA ILE A 20 0.27 -16.93 15.17
C ILE A 20 -0.70 -17.49 14.12
N LEU A 21 -0.89 -18.82 14.13
CA LEU A 21 -1.75 -19.49 13.16
C LEU A 21 -3.22 -19.20 13.46
N THR A 22 -3.60 -19.18 14.74
CA THR A 22 -4.97 -18.83 15.14
C THR A 22 -5.39 -17.44 14.69
N PHE A 23 -4.52 -16.43 14.82
CA PHE A 23 -4.82 -15.08 14.32
C PHE A 23 -4.91 -15.03 12.79
N ALA A 24 -4.05 -15.78 12.09
CA ALA A 24 -4.13 -15.89 10.64
C ALA A 24 -5.47 -16.52 10.20
N ASP A 25 -5.89 -17.59 10.87
CA ASP A 25 -7.16 -18.28 10.61
C ASP A 25 -8.36 -17.38 10.89
N ILE A 26 -8.36 -16.60 11.98
CA ILE A 26 -9.43 -15.63 12.28
C ILE A 26 -9.58 -14.61 11.15
N VAL A 27 -8.46 -14.08 10.62
CA VAL A 27 -8.51 -13.10 9.53
C VAL A 27 -9.02 -13.73 8.23
N ILE A 28 -8.64 -14.99 7.95
CA ILE A 28 -9.10 -15.73 6.77
C ILE A 28 -10.59 -16.05 6.89
N GLU A 29 -11.05 -16.50 8.05
CA GLU A 29 -12.45 -16.84 8.33
C GLU A 29 -13.34 -15.60 8.22
N LEU A 30 -12.91 -14.47 8.80
CA LEU A 30 -13.59 -13.19 8.64
C LEU A 30 -13.67 -12.76 7.17
N ALA A 31 -12.65 -13.12 6.37
CA ALA A 31 -12.57 -12.87 4.94
C ALA A 31 -13.29 -13.91 4.06
N ASP A 32 -13.95 -14.91 4.64
CA ASP A 32 -14.63 -16.00 3.90
C ASP A 32 -13.67 -16.71 2.93
N GLY A 33 -12.38 -16.80 3.27
CA GLY A 33 -11.33 -17.38 2.41
C GLY A 33 -10.94 -16.53 1.19
N LYS A 34 -11.49 -15.32 1.04
CA LYS A 34 -11.26 -14.49 -0.17
C LYS A 34 -10.05 -13.57 0.01
N LEU A 35 -9.02 -13.79 -0.80
CA LEU A 35 -7.76 -13.04 -0.75
C LEU A 35 -7.94 -11.51 -0.79
N TYR A 36 -8.86 -10.98 -1.61
CA TYR A 36 -9.08 -9.53 -1.67
C TYR A 36 -9.66 -8.96 -0.36
N LEU A 37 -10.52 -9.71 0.34
CA LEU A 37 -11.05 -9.32 1.65
C LEU A 37 -9.98 -9.44 2.73
N THR A 38 -9.16 -10.48 2.69
CA THR A 38 -8.03 -10.66 3.61
C THR A 38 -7.06 -9.49 3.50
N ILE A 39 -6.67 -9.08 2.28
CA ILE A 39 -5.82 -7.91 2.04
C ILE A 39 -6.48 -6.63 2.58
N LEU A 40 -7.80 -6.47 2.40
CA LEU A 40 -8.53 -5.32 2.92
C LEU A 40 -8.54 -5.28 4.46
N PHE A 41 -8.78 -6.40 5.14
CA PHE A 41 -8.73 -6.44 6.61
C PHE A 41 -7.33 -6.20 7.15
N ILE A 42 -6.31 -6.75 6.47
CA ILE A 42 -4.91 -6.46 6.80
C ILE A 42 -4.62 -4.97 6.62
N ALA A 43 -5.12 -4.33 5.56
CA ALA A 43 -4.93 -2.90 5.32
C ALA A 43 -5.59 -2.04 6.40
N LEU A 44 -6.80 -2.40 6.84
CA LEU A 44 -7.48 -1.70 7.93
C LEU A 44 -6.74 -1.87 9.26
N ALA A 45 -6.29 -3.09 9.57
CA ALA A 45 -5.51 -3.37 10.77
C ALA A 45 -4.16 -2.63 10.75
N SER A 46 -3.45 -2.63 9.61
CA SER A 46 -2.16 -1.96 9.47
C SER A 46 -2.30 -0.44 9.55
N LEU A 47 -3.39 0.13 9.01
CA LEU A 47 -3.67 1.56 9.10
C LEU A 47 -3.79 2.00 10.55
N ILE A 48 -4.61 1.30 11.35
CA ILE A 48 -4.84 1.63 12.76
C ILE A 48 -3.56 1.47 13.58
N LEU A 49 -2.83 0.37 13.37
CA LEU A 49 -1.56 0.12 14.06
C LEU A 49 -0.50 1.17 13.67
N GLY A 50 -0.42 1.53 12.39
CA GLY A 50 0.56 2.44 11.83
C GLY A 50 0.38 3.91 12.23
N MET A 51 -0.74 4.29 12.85
CA MET A 51 -0.93 5.66 13.36
C MET A 51 -0.18 5.94 14.66
N GLY A 52 0.13 4.91 15.45
CA GLY A 52 0.69 5.06 16.80
C GLY A 52 2.15 4.65 16.96
N VAL A 53 2.76 3.99 15.96
CA VAL A 53 4.10 3.42 16.07
C VAL A 53 4.96 3.73 14.83
N PRO A 54 6.31 3.68 14.93
CA PRO A 54 7.18 3.82 13.77
C PRO A 54 6.88 2.75 12.71
N VAL A 55 6.99 3.13 11.44
CA VAL A 55 6.76 2.30 10.26
C VAL A 55 7.39 0.91 10.35
N THR A 56 8.65 0.86 10.78
CA THR A 56 9.39 -0.41 10.91
C THR A 56 8.73 -1.34 11.93
N ALA A 57 8.20 -0.80 13.03
CA ALA A 57 7.48 -1.58 14.04
C ALA A 57 6.11 -2.03 13.53
N ALA A 58 5.36 -1.15 12.84
CA ALA A 58 4.07 -1.49 12.23
C ALA A 58 4.21 -2.67 11.25
N TYR A 59 5.18 -2.61 10.32
CA TYR A 59 5.46 -3.69 9.39
C TYR A 59 5.71 -5.01 10.12
N LEU A 60 6.62 -5.01 11.10
CA LEU A 60 7.02 -6.23 11.78
C LEU A 60 5.88 -6.84 12.60
N ILE A 61 5.07 -6.04 13.29
CA ILE A 61 3.91 -6.53 14.05
C ILE A 61 2.86 -7.13 13.10
N THR A 62 2.53 -6.42 12.02
CA THR A 62 1.54 -6.91 11.05
C THR A 62 2.04 -8.14 10.31
N ALA A 63 3.33 -8.22 9.97
CA ALA A 63 3.91 -9.32 9.22
C ALA A 63 3.78 -10.67 9.95
N VAL A 64 3.86 -10.66 11.28
CA VAL A 64 3.73 -11.88 12.10
C VAL A 64 2.38 -12.56 11.91
N VAL A 65 1.31 -11.80 11.68
CA VAL A 65 -0.05 -12.33 11.52
C VAL A 65 -0.45 -12.43 10.05
N ALA A 66 -0.17 -11.38 9.28
CA ALA A 66 -0.64 -11.24 7.91
C ALA A 66 0.14 -12.11 6.91
N VAL A 67 1.44 -12.31 7.09
CA VAL A 67 2.23 -13.13 6.15
C VAL A 67 1.76 -14.59 6.18
N PRO A 68 1.62 -15.26 7.34
CA PRO A 68 1.05 -16.60 7.39
C PRO A 68 -0.31 -16.69 6.72
N ALA A 69 -1.21 -15.74 6.98
CA ALA A 69 -2.55 -15.71 6.40
C ALA A 69 -2.52 -15.63 4.86
N LEU A 70 -1.71 -14.73 4.30
CA LEU A 70 -1.56 -14.57 2.85
C LEU A 70 -0.92 -15.80 2.21
N THR A 71 0.09 -16.39 2.84
CA THR A 71 0.75 -17.61 2.33
C THR A 71 -0.19 -18.83 2.35
N HIS A 72 -1.07 -18.93 3.34
CA HIS A 72 -2.11 -19.97 3.39
C HIS A 72 -3.06 -19.85 2.18
N LEU A 73 -3.39 -18.61 1.80
CA LEU A 73 -4.22 -18.32 0.63
C LEU A 73 -3.50 -18.47 -0.73
N GLY A 74 -2.27 -19.00 -0.73
CA GLY A 74 -1.52 -19.30 -1.95
C GLY A 74 -0.67 -18.15 -2.49
N VAL A 75 -0.50 -17.06 -1.74
CA VAL A 75 0.39 -15.95 -2.12
C VAL A 75 1.84 -16.36 -1.87
N ASN A 76 2.73 -16.07 -2.83
CA ASN A 76 4.17 -16.28 -2.67
C ASN A 76 4.69 -15.57 -1.41
N LEU A 77 5.64 -16.17 -0.68
CA LEU A 77 6.20 -15.60 0.55
C LEU A 77 6.73 -14.18 0.37
N VAL A 78 7.49 -13.93 -0.70
CA VAL A 78 8.04 -12.60 -1.01
C VAL A 78 6.92 -11.61 -1.29
N ALA A 79 5.92 -12.03 -2.07
CA ALA A 79 4.74 -11.22 -2.36
C ALA A 79 3.97 -10.87 -1.09
N ALA A 80 3.77 -11.84 -0.18
CA ALA A 80 3.10 -11.63 1.11
C ALA A 80 3.83 -10.59 1.97
N HIS A 81 5.16 -10.67 2.06
CA HIS A 81 5.96 -9.65 2.75
C HIS A 81 5.85 -8.27 2.09
N MET A 82 5.84 -8.21 0.76
CA MET A 82 5.67 -6.95 0.03
C MET A 82 4.28 -6.34 0.23
N ILE A 83 3.22 -7.14 0.24
CA ILE A 83 1.85 -6.71 0.56
C ILE A 83 1.83 -6.01 1.92
N VAL A 84 2.34 -6.69 2.95
CA VAL A 84 2.35 -6.16 4.32
C VAL A 84 3.24 -4.94 4.45
N TYR A 85 4.41 -4.95 3.80
CA TYR A 85 5.31 -3.80 3.77
C TYR A 85 4.63 -2.57 3.15
N TRP A 86 3.97 -2.74 2.00
CA TRP A 86 3.23 -1.66 1.34
C TRP A 86 2.10 -1.11 2.21
N LEU A 87 1.28 -2.00 2.79
CA LEU A 87 0.18 -1.62 3.67
C LEU A 87 0.65 -0.96 4.97
N SER A 88 1.86 -1.24 5.43
CA SER A 88 2.45 -0.58 6.60
C SER A 88 2.86 0.87 6.34
N GLN A 89 3.05 1.28 5.08
CA GLN A 89 3.33 2.67 4.72
C GLN A 89 2.07 3.52 4.62
N ASP A 90 0.89 2.89 4.63
CA ASP A 90 -0.36 3.54 4.30
C ASP A 90 -0.74 4.66 5.27
N SER A 91 -0.43 4.48 6.56
CA SER A 91 -0.65 5.51 7.56
C SER A 91 0.15 6.79 7.29
N ASN A 92 1.33 6.70 6.65
CA ASN A 92 2.17 7.87 6.38
C ASN A 92 1.63 8.77 5.26
N ILE A 93 0.71 8.28 4.45
CA ILE A 93 0.09 9.06 3.36
C ILE A 93 -1.34 9.48 3.70
N THR A 94 -1.96 8.84 4.68
CA THR A 94 -3.36 9.06 5.06
C THR A 94 -3.49 10.18 6.10
N PRO A 95 -4.30 11.23 5.86
CA PRO A 95 -4.67 12.19 6.90
C PRO A 95 -5.43 11.45 8.02
N PRO A 96 -5.11 11.63 9.31
CA PRO A 96 -4.47 12.80 9.94
C PRO A 96 -2.96 12.68 10.19
N VAL A 97 -2.29 11.61 9.76
CA VAL A 97 -0.86 11.40 10.06
C VAL A 97 0.01 12.11 9.04
N CYS A 98 -0.09 11.77 7.74
CA CYS A 98 0.52 12.43 6.56
C CYS A 98 1.69 13.42 6.77
N ILE A 99 2.71 13.04 7.56
CA ILE A 99 3.68 14.00 8.13
C ILE A 99 4.55 14.64 7.04
N ALA A 100 4.89 13.89 5.99
CA ALA A 100 5.68 14.40 4.88
C ALA A 100 4.95 15.53 4.11
N ALA A 101 3.65 15.38 3.85
CA ALA A 101 2.87 16.41 3.18
C ALA A 101 2.68 17.64 4.08
N PHE A 102 2.51 17.44 5.38
CA PHE A 102 2.44 18.52 6.36
C PHE A 102 3.74 19.31 6.45
N ALA A 103 4.89 18.64 6.49
CA ALA A 103 6.20 19.30 6.46
C ALA A 103 6.44 20.04 5.13
N GLY A 104 6.03 19.47 3.99
CA GLY A 104 6.10 20.15 2.71
C GLY A 104 5.22 21.40 2.66
N ALA A 105 4.01 21.33 3.20
CA ALA A 105 3.08 22.46 3.26
C ALA A 105 3.62 23.61 4.13
N THR A 106 4.27 23.32 5.26
CA THR A 106 4.83 24.37 6.13
C THR A 106 5.99 25.10 5.46
N ILE A 107 6.87 24.38 4.74
CA ILE A 107 7.96 25.00 3.96
C ILE A 107 7.39 25.86 2.82
N ALA A 108 6.37 25.36 2.12
CA ALA A 108 5.72 26.07 1.02
C ALA A 108 4.74 27.18 1.46
N LYS A 109 4.56 27.38 2.78
CA LYS A 109 3.55 28.28 3.37
C LYS A 109 2.13 28.03 2.85
N ALA A 110 1.80 26.79 2.54
CA ALA A 110 0.50 26.36 2.05
C ALA A 110 -0.36 25.80 3.20
N ASN A 111 -1.67 25.64 2.95
CA ASN A 111 -2.56 25.01 3.92
C ASN A 111 -2.24 23.50 4.05
N MET A 112 -1.86 23.07 5.25
CA MET A 112 -1.49 21.68 5.55
C MET A 112 -2.60 20.68 5.20
N TRP A 113 -3.85 20.98 5.57
CA TRP A 113 -4.97 20.07 5.35
C TRP A 113 -5.30 19.92 3.87
N ALA A 114 -5.36 21.04 3.13
CA ALA A 114 -5.59 20.99 1.68
C ALA A 114 -4.46 20.23 0.97
N THR A 115 -3.20 20.46 1.38
CA THR A 115 -2.04 19.77 0.80
C THR A 115 -2.08 18.27 1.08
N ALA A 116 -2.42 17.86 2.30
CA ALA A 116 -2.52 16.44 2.66
C ALA A 116 -3.66 15.73 1.91
N TRP A 117 -4.81 16.37 1.72
CA TRP A 117 -5.90 15.80 0.91
C TRP A 117 -5.52 15.64 -0.56
N VAL A 118 -4.80 16.61 -1.13
CA VAL A 118 -4.28 16.53 -2.50
C VAL A 118 -3.23 15.43 -2.61
N ALA A 119 -2.29 15.35 -1.66
CA ALA A 119 -1.27 14.30 -1.61
C ALA A 119 -1.91 12.90 -1.49
N PHE A 120 -2.90 12.75 -0.61
CA PHE A 120 -3.65 11.50 -0.45
C PHE A 120 -4.38 11.10 -1.74
N LYS A 121 -5.02 12.06 -2.43
CA LYS A 121 -5.68 11.80 -3.71
C LYS A 121 -4.69 11.28 -4.75
N MET A 122 -3.49 11.84 -4.83
CA MET A 122 -2.43 11.39 -5.74
C MET A 122 -1.84 10.03 -5.34
N ALA A 123 -1.79 9.75 -4.05
CA ALA A 123 -1.25 8.50 -3.51
C ALA A 123 -2.22 7.31 -3.62
N LYS A 124 -3.47 7.48 -4.06
CA LYS A 124 -4.44 6.37 -4.13
C LYS A 124 -4.01 5.20 -5.01
N PHE A 125 -3.14 5.41 -5.99
CA PHE A 125 -2.58 4.31 -6.79
C PHE A 125 -1.77 3.31 -5.93
N LEU A 126 -1.23 3.75 -4.79
CA LEU A 126 -0.46 2.91 -3.88
C LEU A 126 -1.26 1.71 -3.35
N TYR A 127 -2.57 1.88 -3.18
CA TYR A 127 -3.47 0.81 -2.76
C TYR A 127 -3.64 -0.30 -3.79
N LEU A 128 -3.26 -0.07 -5.05
CA LEU A 128 -3.28 -1.11 -6.08
C LEU A 128 -2.12 -2.10 -5.90
N ALA A 129 -0.98 -1.66 -5.38
CA ALA A 129 0.23 -2.48 -5.28
C ALA A 129 0.02 -3.78 -4.46
N PRO A 130 -0.63 -3.76 -3.28
CA PRO A 130 -0.98 -4.98 -2.55
C PRO A 130 -1.76 -6.01 -3.37
N PHE A 131 -2.71 -5.57 -4.19
CA PHE A 131 -3.47 -6.46 -5.06
C PHE A 131 -2.63 -6.98 -6.23
N LEU A 132 -1.74 -6.15 -6.79
CA LEU A 132 -0.80 -6.61 -7.82
C LEU A 132 0.13 -7.70 -7.28
N PHE A 133 0.66 -7.55 -6.06
CA PHE A 133 1.46 -8.60 -5.42
C PHE A 133 0.65 -9.87 -5.14
N GLY A 134 -0.62 -9.74 -4.76
CA GLY A 134 -1.46 -10.90 -4.44
C GLY A 134 -1.92 -11.70 -5.67
N TYR A 135 -2.18 -11.03 -6.79
CA TYR A 135 -2.83 -11.64 -7.97
C TYR A 135 -1.94 -11.73 -9.21
N VAL A 136 -0.82 -11.00 -9.26
CA VAL A 136 0.08 -10.97 -10.42
C VAL A 136 1.48 -11.44 -10.01
N PRO A 137 1.77 -12.75 -10.11
CA PRO A 137 3.06 -13.31 -9.71
C PRO A 137 4.28 -12.63 -10.39
N GLY A 138 4.13 -12.22 -11.66
CA GLY A 138 5.15 -11.47 -12.40
C GLY A 138 5.56 -10.14 -11.77
N PHE A 139 4.72 -9.55 -10.91
CA PHE A 139 5.05 -8.32 -10.18
C PHE A 139 6.06 -8.58 -9.03
N SER A 140 6.05 -9.79 -8.47
CA SER A 140 7.01 -10.26 -7.46
C SER A 140 8.25 -10.93 -8.05
N LEU A 141 8.48 -10.82 -9.37
CA LEU A 141 9.52 -11.54 -10.09
C LEU A 141 9.36 -13.07 -10.05
N ASP A 142 8.15 -13.54 -9.72
CA ASP A 142 7.80 -14.96 -9.63
C ASP A 142 7.02 -15.38 -10.88
N GLY A 143 7.72 -15.56 -11.99
CA GLY A 143 7.09 -15.87 -13.29
C GLY A 143 8.10 -16.00 -14.42
N SER A 144 7.58 -16.23 -15.64
CA SER A 144 8.45 -16.26 -16.82
C SER A 144 9.05 -14.87 -17.08
N ALA A 145 10.23 -14.81 -17.68
CA ALA A 145 10.87 -13.54 -18.02
C ALA A 145 9.98 -12.65 -18.90
N MET A 146 9.16 -13.24 -19.76
CA MET A 146 8.21 -12.52 -20.60
C MET A 146 7.07 -11.91 -19.77
N ASP A 147 6.48 -12.67 -18.84
CA ASP A 147 5.39 -12.20 -17.99
C ASP A 147 5.84 -11.06 -17.08
N ILE A 148 7.08 -11.13 -16.57
CA ILE A 148 7.69 -10.07 -15.78
C ILE A 148 7.80 -8.80 -16.63
N VAL A 149 8.38 -8.88 -17.83
CA VAL A 149 8.54 -7.70 -18.71
C VAL A 149 7.19 -7.08 -19.06
N ILE A 150 6.19 -7.90 -19.39
CA ILE A 150 4.83 -7.42 -19.67
C ILE A 150 4.24 -6.73 -18.44
N THR A 151 4.33 -7.35 -17.27
CA THR A 151 3.79 -6.81 -16.02
C THR A 151 4.42 -5.46 -15.68
N PHE A 152 5.74 -5.34 -15.73
CA PHE A 152 6.43 -4.08 -15.47
C PHE A 152 6.08 -3.00 -16.49
N THR A 153 5.95 -3.37 -17.77
CA THR A 153 5.55 -2.44 -18.83
C THR A 153 4.13 -1.92 -18.60
N LEU A 154 3.18 -2.81 -18.27
CA LEU A 154 1.79 -2.43 -17.99
C LEU A 154 1.68 -1.56 -16.72
N VAL A 155 2.41 -1.88 -15.65
CA VAL A 155 2.43 -1.08 -14.42
C VAL A 155 3.05 0.29 -14.69
N PHE A 156 4.11 0.37 -15.50
CA PHE A 156 4.72 1.64 -15.90
C PHE A 156 3.73 2.52 -16.68
N PHE A 157 3.07 1.99 -17.71
CA PHE A 157 2.09 2.76 -18.47
C PHE A 157 0.84 3.07 -17.64
N GLY A 158 0.42 2.16 -16.75
CA GLY A 158 -0.72 2.36 -15.85
C GLY A 158 -0.48 3.47 -14.83
N THR A 159 0.68 3.49 -14.18
CA THR A 159 1.10 4.58 -13.26
C THR A 159 1.20 5.91 -14.01
N TRP A 160 1.82 5.91 -15.19
CA TRP A 160 1.94 7.12 -16.01
C TRP A 160 0.57 7.67 -16.43
N ALA A 161 -0.32 6.83 -16.93
CA ALA A 161 -1.67 7.21 -17.32
C ALA A 161 -2.48 7.72 -16.12
N TYR A 162 -2.34 7.09 -14.95
CA TYR A 162 -2.97 7.53 -13.71
C TYR A 162 -2.48 8.91 -13.27
N SER A 163 -1.16 9.14 -13.26
CA SER A 163 -0.58 10.44 -12.94
C SER A 163 -1.00 11.52 -13.94
N TRP A 164 -1.02 11.20 -15.23
CA TRP A 164 -1.48 12.11 -16.27
C TRP A 164 -2.96 12.50 -16.08
N LEU A 165 -3.82 11.52 -15.79
CA LEU A 165 -5.25 11.72 -15.53
C LEU A 165 -5.58 12.38 -14.19
N LEU A 166 -4.67 12.44 -13.23
CA LEU A 166 -4.89 13.23 -12.01
C LEU A 166 -4.26 14.62 -12.05
N SER A 167 -3.21 14.80 -12.86
CA SER A 167 -2.50 16.08 -13.00
C SER A 167 -3.38 17.21 -13.57
N GLY A 168 -4.47 16.87 -14.28
CA GLY A 168 -5.37 17.85 -14.88
C GLY A 168 -4.78 18.58 -16.10
N ILE A 169 -3.55 18.26 -16.51
CA ILE A 169 -2.82 18.93 -17.61
C ILE A 169 -3.59 18.84 -18.94
N TRP A 170 -4.40 17.79 -19.14
CA TRP A 170 -5.24 17.66 -20.35
C TRP A 170 -6.38 18.68 -20.41
N LEU A 171 -6.84 19.23 -19.27
CA LEU A 171 -7.90 20.24 -19.25
C LEU A 171 -7.41 21.58 -19.81
N ASP A 172 -6.14 21.91 -19.57
CA ASP A 172 -5.52 23.11 -20.14
C ASP A 172 -5.33 22.98 -21.65
N TRP A 173 -5.11 21.77 -22.17
CA TRP A 173 -5.09 21.48 -23.60
C TRP A 173 -6.45 21.75 -24.26
N PHE A 174 -7.56 21.36 -23.62
CA PHE A 174 -8.91 21.66 -24.11
C PHE A 174 -9.29 23.15 -24.00
N LYS A 175 -8.89 23.83 -22.92
CA LYS A 175 -9.07 25.28 -22.79
C LYS A 175 -8.34 26.04 -23.90
N LYS A 176 -7.10 25.66 -24.20
CA LYS A 176 -6.28 26.28 -25.25
C LYS A 176 -6.87 26.06 -26.65
N LYS A 177 -7.54 24.92 -26.88
CA LYS A 177 -8.25 24.63 -28.13
C LYS A 177 -9.53 25.48 -28.29
N SER A 178 -10.31 25.65 -27.20
CA SER A 178 -11.50 26.50 -27.19
C SER A 178 -11.19 27.99 -27.34
N THR A 179 -10.04 28.48 -26.86
CA THR A 179 -9.63 29.89 -27.09
C THR A 179 -9.14 30.12 -28.52
N ALA A 180 -8.59 29.10 -29.18
CA ALA A 180 -8.16 29.18 -30.57
C ALA A 180 -9.34 29.17 -31.57
N GLU A 181 -10.46 28.53 -31.21
CA GLU A 181 -11.69 28.52 -32.03
C GLU A 181 -12.52 29.80 -31.91
N SER A 182 -12.35 30.62 -30.86
CA SER A 182 -13.07 31.92 -30.73
C SER A 182 -12.33 33.10 -31.37
N GLN A 183 -11.17 32.86 -31.99
CA GLN A 183 -10.35 33.87 -32.67
C GLN A 183 -10.31 33.70 -34.20
N ASN A 184 -11.06 32.75 -34.74
CA ASN A 184 -11.38 32.59 -36.18
C ASN A 184 -12.88 32.84 -36.40
#